data_AF-A0A151S3P8-F1
#
_entry.id   AF-A0A151S3P8-F1
#
_cell.length_a   1.000
_cell.length_b   1.000
_cell.length_c   1.000
_cell.angle_alpha   90.00
_cell.angle_beta   90.00
_cell.angle_gamma   90.00
#
_symmetry.space_group_name_H-M   'P 1'
#
loop_
_entity.id
_entity.type
_entity.pdbx_description
1 polymer ?
#
loop_
_entity_poly.entity_id
_entity_poly.type
_entity_poly.pdbx_seq_one_letter_code
_entity_poly.pdbx_strand_id
1 'polypeptide(L)'
;MVPSLHIECPLPIMNHYKTLNAFLALRRTQKITSFHLKCNSYDDCCPRYVEQWISEVVAKKVEQVNISMSLRSALDVTAALFTCATIVNMKLEGSFSIIIPSSVHLPNLKTLHLNILACFGILNVNKLFSGSPTLQRFYLKRLKYFFYFKELMIVRNSRYIQLLYCNSLYDILIQYDRDYDFIPDSMQIHRWPNIDKAKVYLTLSCDMEETACNILRGLCNVEFLSLKCFRDHINPSTLDLPLFKNLVELRLFLKKDDSLIKELPAKCPKLQVTQLNILDDRPRRSHNISGRTMVHDLSILI
;
A
#
# COMPACT_ATOMS: atom_id res chain seq x y z
N MET A 1 -17.80 -16.97 -23.98
CA MET A 1 -17.67 -15.54 -23.62
C MET A 1 -17.96 -15.42 -22.13
N VAL A 2 -17.02 -14.93 -21.33
CA VAL A 2 -17.20 -14.85 -19.86
C VAL A 2 -18.04 -13.61 -19.54
N PRO A 3 -19.12 -13.70 -18.73
CA PRO A 3 -19.96 -12.54 -18.46
C PRO A 3 -19.22 -11.48 -17.66
N SER A 4 -19.02 -10.30 -18.26
CA SER A 4 -18.61 -9.08 -17.58
C SER A 4 -19.77 -8.08 -17.57
N LEU A 5 -19.95 -7.39 -16.45
CA LEU A 5 -20.95 -6.34 -16.28
C LEU A 5 -20.22 -5.00 -16.20
N HIS A 6 -20.39 -4.18 -17.23
CA HIS A 6 -19.82 -2.83 -17.30
C HIS A 6 -20.94 -1.81 -17.28
N ILE A 7 -20.90 -0.92 -16.29
CA ILE A 7 -21.86 0.16 -16.09
C ILE A 7 -21.07 1.46 -16.11
N GLU A 8 -21.15 2.19 -17.22
CA GLU A 8 -20.67 3.56 -17.30
C GLU A 8 -21.88 4.49 -17.29
N CYS A 9 -21.95 5.36 -16.29
CA CYS A 9 -23.11 6.22 -16.10
C CYS A 9 -22.71 7.70 -16.19
N PRO A 10 -23.00 8.36 -17.32
CA PRO A 10 -22.89 9.82 -17.45
C PRO A 10 -24.15 10.57 -16.94
N LEU A 11 -25.24 9.85 -16.69
CA LEU A 11 -26.57 10.32 -16.26
C LEU A 11 -26.94 9.69 -14.89
N PRO A 12 -28.11 9.98 -14.27
CA PRO A 12 -28.52 9.30 -13.03
C PRO A 12 -28.50 7.78 -13.13
N ILE A 13 -27.89 7.10 -12.15
CA ILE A 13 -27.84 5.63 -12.04
C ILE A 13 -29.22 4.98 -12.19
N MET A 14 -30.27 5.70 -11.77
CA MET A 14 -31.68 5.28 -11.82
C MET A 14 -32.15 4.84 -13.21
N ASN A 15 -31.67 5.48 -14.29
CA ASN A 15 -32.13 5.15 -15.64
C ASN A 15 -31.70 3.75 -16.10
N HIS A 16 -30.65 3.20 -15.50
CA HIS A 16 -30.12 1.89 -15.86
C HIS A 16 -30.68 0.76 -14.98
N TYR A 17 -31.36 1.09 -13.88
CA TYR A 17 -31.75 0.12 -12.85
C TYR A 17 -32.66 -0.99 -13.37
N LYS A 18 -33.72 -0.66 -14.11
CA LYS A 18 -34.64 -1.68 -14.66
C LYS A 18 -33.93 -2.64 -15.61
N THR A 19 -33.13 -2.10 -16.52
CA THR A 19 -32.38 -2.88 -17.51
C THR A 19 -31.33 -3.77 -16.85
N LEU A 20 -30.63 -3.26 -15.84
CA LEU A 20 -29.61 -4.01 -15.10
C LEU A 20 -30.22 -5.13 -14.25
N ASN A 21 -31.34 -4.86 -13.57
CA ASN A 21 -32.04 -5.91 -12.82
C ASN A 21 -32.59 -6.99 -13.73
N ALA A 22 -33.14 -6.62 -14.90
CA ALA A 22 -33.56 -7.60 -15.89
C ALA A 22 -32.36 -8.44 -16.38
N PHE A 23 -31.23 -7.82 -16.68
CA PHE A 23 -30.00 -8.51 -17.07
C PHE A 23 -29.51 -9.49 -15.99
N LEU A 24 -29.45 -9.06 -14.73
CA LEU A 24 -29.03 -9.90 -13.60
C LEU A 24 -30.01 -11.06 -13.37
N ALA A 25 -31.32 -10.80 -13.49
CA ALA A 25 -32.37 -11.80 -13.35
C ALA A 25 -32.37 -12.84 -14.46
N LEU A 26 -32.01 -12.47 -15.70
CA LEU A 26 -31.87 -13.41 -16.82
C LEU A 26 -30.67 -14.35 -16.67
N ARG A 27 -29.69 -13.98 -15.84
CA ARG A 27 -28.42 -14.71 -15.66
C ARG A 27 -28.35 -15.41 -14.32
N ARG A 28 -29.41 -16.13 -13.91
CA ARG A 28 -29.51 -16.78 -12.58
C ARG A 28 -28.34 -17.72 -12.26
N THR A 29 -27.92 -18.54 -13.22
CA THR A 29 -26.92 -19.61 -13.03
C THR A 29 -25.52 -19.24 -13.52
N GLN A 30 -25.39 -18.14 -14.26
CA GLN A 30 -24.15 -17.77 -14.92
C GLN A 30 -23.27 -16.96 -13.98
N LYS A 31 -22.00 -17.35 -13.88
CA LYS A 31 -20.97 -16.63 -13.13
C LYS A 31 -20.73 -15.27 -13.80
N ILE A 32 -20.77 -14.19 -13.03
CA ILE A 32 -20.24 -12.90 -13.48
C ILE A 32 -18.82 -12.83 -12.97
N THR A 33 -17.82 -12.80 -13.84
CA THR A 33 -16.42 -12.78 -13.38
C THR A 33 -15.90 -11.38 -13.17
N SER A 34 -16.46 -10.40 -13.87
CA SER A 34 -16.01 -9.00 -13.80
C SER A 34 -17.18 -8.04 -13.64
N PHE A 35 -17.04 -7.13 -12.68
CA PHE A 35 -17.97 -6.05 -12.42
C PHE A 35 -17.23 -4.71 -12.46
N HIS A 36 -17.61 -3.85 -13.40
CA HIS A 36 -17.13 -2.49 -13.49
C HIS A 36 -18.29 -1.50 -13.35
N LEU A 37 -18.19 -0.60 -12.38
CA LEU A 37 -19.14 0.48 -12.17
C LEU A 37 -18.38 1.81 -12.17
N LYS A 38 -18.80 2.74 -13.02
CA LYS A 38 -18.30 4.11 -13.05
C LYS A 38 -19.48 5.09 -12.99
N CYS A 39 -19.61 5.84 -11.88
CA CYS A 39 -20.59 6.92 -11.71
C CYS A 39 -19.88 8.23 -11.36
N ASN A 40 -20.00 9.25 -12.20
CA ASN A 40 -19.43 10.57 -11.94
C ASN A 40 -20.48 11.60 -11.43
N SER A 41 -21.74 11.20 -11.20
CA SER A 41 -22.78 12.09 -10.66
C SER A 41 -22.72 12.13 -9.13
N TYR A 42 -22.56 13.35 -8.58
CA TYR A 42 -22.47 13.60 -7.14
C TYR A 42 -23.81 13.50 -6.40
N ASP A 43 -24.90 13.82 -7.09
CA ASP A 43 -26.21 14.03 -6.45
C ASP A 43 -27.28 13.02 -6.92
N ASP A 44 -27.01 12.23 -7.98
CA ASP A 44 -28.00 11.32 -8.57
C ASP A 44 -27.72 9.81 -8.41
N CYS A 45 -26.66 9.46 -7.68
CA CYS A 45 -26.30 8.06 -7.43
C CYS A 45 -26.88 7.60 -6.09
N CYS A 46 -28.04 6.94 -6.13
CA CYS A 46 -28.67 6.36 -4.94
C CYS A 46 -27.84 5.15 -4.46
N PRO A 47 -27.29 5.17 -3.23
CA PRO A 47 -26.46 4.08 -2.71
C PRO A 47 -27.16 2.72 -2.82
N ARG A 48 -28.44 2.64 -2.43
CA ARG A 48 -29.23 1.39 -2.39
C ARG A 48 -29.22 0.57 -3.68
N TYR A 49 -29.11 1.20 -4.86
CA TYR A 49 -29.02 0.46 -6.12
C TYR A 49 -27.65 -0.15 -6.34
N VAL A 50 -26.60 0.60 -6.02
CA VAL A 50 -25.22 0.11 -6.06
C VAL A 50 -25.05 -1.04 -5.09
N GLU A 51 -25.65 -0.92 -3.92
CA GLU A 51 -25.70 -1.95 -2.88
C GLU A 51 -26.30 -3.26 -3.39
N GLN A 52 -27.47 -3.17 -4.05
CA GLN A 52 -28.15 -4.32 -4.61
C GLN A 52 -27.32 -4.95 -5.74
N TRP A 53 -26.74 -4.16 -6.64
CA TRP A 53 -25.90 -4.68 -7.71
C TRP A 53 -24.66 -5.38 -7.18
N ILE A 54 -23.99 -4.81 -6.18
CA ILE A 54 -22.85 -5.44 -5.50
C ILE A 54 -23.27 -6.80 -4.92
N SER A 55 -24.39 -6.85 -4.21
CA SER A 55 -24.88 -8.09 -3.59
C SER A 55 -25.16 -9.17 -4.64
N GLU A 56 -25.77 -8.80 -5.76
CA GLU A 56 -26.06 -9.70 -6.88
C GLU A 56 -24.79 -10.22 -7.56
N VAL A 57 -23.80 -9.37 -7.84
CA VAL A 57 -22.54 -9.83 -8.47
C VAL A 57 -21.70 -10.67 -7.53
N VAL A 58 -21.72 -10.36 -6.22
CA VAL A 58 -21.08 -11.20 -5.18
C VAL A 58 -21.73 -12.58 -5.12
N ALA A 59 -23.07 -12.65 -5.12
CA ALA A 59 -23.80 -13.93 -5.18
C ALA A 59 -23.46 -14.74 -6.45
N LYS A 60 -23.11 -14.05 -7.54
CA LYS A 60 -22.67 -14.64 -8.81
C LYS A 60 -21.15 -14.88 -8.89
N LYS A 61 -20.46 -14.91 -7.74
CA LYS A 61 -19.05 -15.32 -7.62
C LYS A 61 -18.08 -14.45 -8.42
N VAL A 62 -18.25 -13.13 -8.33
CA VAL A 62 -17.36 -12.15 -8.98
C VAL A 62 -15.90 -12.30 -8.55
N GLU A 63 -14.99 -12.12 -9.51
CA GLU A 63 -13.55 -12.23 -9.31
C GLU A 63 -12.86 -10.87 -9.46
N GLN A 64 -13.35 -10.03 -10.36
CA GLN A 64 -12.79 -8.73 -10.70
C GLN A 64 -13.82 -7.65 -10.35
N VAL A 65 -13.49 -6.75 -9.43
CA VAL A 65 -14.36 -5.65 -9.04
C VAL A 65 -13.64 -4.34 -9.25
N ASN A 66 -14.23 -3.42 -10.01
CA ASN A 66 -13.72 -2.07 -10.21
C ASN A 66 -14.87 -1.06 -10.08
N ILE A 67 -14.93 -0.36 -8.95
CA ILE A 67 -15.96 0.64 -8.65
C ILE A 67 -15.28 2.00 -8.57
N SER A 68 -15.69 2.91 -9.44
CA SER A 68 -15.25 4.30 -9.47
C SER A 68 -16.46 5.20 -9.28
N MET A 69 -16.59 5.91 -8.17
CA MET A 69 -17.76 6.75 -7.95
C MET A 69 -17.57 7.97 -7.07
N SER A 70 -18.30 9.04 -7.38
CA SER A 70 -18.32 10.26 -6.57
C SER A 70 -19.59 10.33 -5.75
N LEU A 71 -19.61 9.74 -4.54
CA LEU A 71 -20.73 9.89 -3.60
C LEU A 71 -20.38 10.90 -2.52
N ARG A 72 -21.38 11.59 -1.98
CA ARG A 72 -21.21 12.38 -0.74
C ARG A 72 -21.34 11.55 0.54
N SER A 73 -21.86 10.32 0.46
CA SER A 73 -22.16 9.45 1.60
C SER A 73 -21.18 8.27 1.75
N ALA A 74 -21.21 7.64 2.93
CA ALA A 74 -20.56 6.35 3.15
C ALA A 74 -21.24 5.23 2.34
N LEU A 75 -20.47 4.21 1.97
CA LEU A 75 -20.95 2.98 1.34
C LEU A 75 -20.91 1.85 2.36
N ASP A 76 -22.05 1.59 3.01
CA ASP A 76 -22.20 0.53 4.01
C ASP A 76 -22.10 -0.88 3.40
N VAL A 77 -22.27 -1.01 2.08
CA VAL A 77 -22.31 -2.33 1.38
C VAL A 77 -20.94 -2.87 0.97
N THR A 78 -19.94 -2.36 1.66
CA THR A 78 -18.59 -2.90 1.61
C THR A 78 -18.49 -4.28 2.27
N ALA A 79 -19.36 -4.63 3.21
CA ALA A 79 -19.32 -5.94 3.90
C ALA A 79 -19.42 -7.15 2.94
N ALA A 80 -20.29 -7.09 1.93
CA ALA A 80 -20.45 -8.17 0.94
C ALA A 80 -19.18 -8.35 0.10
N LEU A 81 -18.54 -7.24 -0.30
CA LEU A 81 -17.26 -7.28 -1.01
C LEU A 81 -16.16 -7.88 -0.13
N PHE A 82 -16.11 -7.51 1.15
CA PHE A 82 -15.08 -7.95 2.09
C PHE A 82 -15.24 -9.39 2.63
N THR A 83 -16.29 -10.09 2.22
CA THR A 83 -16.55 -11.50 2.58
C THR A 83 -16.64 -12.43 1.36
N CYS A 84 -16.45 -11.89 0.15
CA CYS A 84 -16.59 -12.65 -1.08
C CYS A 84 -15.31 -13.46 -1.38
N ALA A 85 -15.36 -14.77 -1.13
CA ALA A 85 -14.22 -15.65 -1.31
C ALA A 85 -13.68 -15.76 -2.74
N THR A 86 -14.44 -15.33 -3.75
CA THR A 86 -14.04 -15.46 -5.16
C THR A 86 -13.32 -14.24 -5.70
N ILE A 87 -13.34 -13.11 -4.98
CA ILE A 87 -12.70 -11.88 -5.45
C ILE A 87 -11.18 -12.08 -5.46
N VAL A 88 -10.57 -11.81 -6.61
CA VAL A 88 -9.13 -11.85 -6.85
C VAL A 88 -8.57 -10.44 -6.94
N ASN A 89 -9.25 -9.53 -7.62
CA ASN A 89 -8.81 -8.15 -7.78
C ASN A 89 -9.94 -7.19 -7.45
N MET A 90 -9.65 -6.22 -6.58
CA MET A 90 -10.61 -5.22 -6.13
C MET A 90 -10.01 -3.82 -6.26
N LYS A 91 -10.67 -2.95 -7.03
CA LYS A 91 -10.36 -1.53 -7.14
C LYS A 91 -11.58 -0.71 -6.72
N LEU A 92 -11.41 0.13 -5.71
CA LEU A 92 -12.42 1.05 -5.20
C LEU A 92 -11.83 2.46 -5.25
N GLU A 93 -12.43 3.34 -6.03
CA GLU A 93 -11.95 4.70 -6.29
C GLU A 93 -13.08 5.71 -6.19
N GLY A 94 -12.91 6.78 -5.43
CA GLY A 94 -13.97 7.77 -5.31
C GLY A 94 -13.96 8.66 -4.10
N SER A 95 -14.97 9.52 -4.06
CA SER A 95 -15.21 10.44 -2.95
C SER A 95 -16.04 9.84 -1.82
N PHE A 96 -16.01 8.53 -1.61
CA PHE A 96 -16.83 7.85 -0.61
C PHE A 96 -16.02 7.31 0.55
N SER A 97 -16.72 7.04 1.66
CA SER A 97 -16.17 6.35 2.81
C SER A 97 -16.43 4.85 2.74
N ILE A 98 -15.45 4.06 3.18
CA ILE A 98 -15.54 2.59 3.29
C ILE A 98 -15.53 2.21 4.77
N ILE A 99 -16.46 1.34 5.17
CA ILE A 99 -16.44 0.70 6.48
C ILE A 99 -15.91 -0.72 6.33
N ILE A 100 -14.74 -0.99 6.93
CA ILE A 100 -14.18 -2.35 6.91
C ILE A 100 -14.89 -3.17 7.99
N PRO A 101 -15.57 -4.28 7.64
CA PRO A 101 -16.26 -5.11 8.61
C PRO A 101 -15.28 -5.71 9.62
N SER A 102 -15.79 -6.15 10.77
CA SER A 102 -14.99 -6.84 11.78
C SER A 102 -14.42 -8.17 11.28
N SER A 103 -15.19 -8.88 10.45
CA SER A 103 -14.80 -10.15 9.82
C SER A 103 -14.58 -9.93 8.33
N VAL A 104 -13.32 -9.94 7.90
CA VAL A 104 -12.92 -9.92 6.49
C VAL A 104 -12.60 -11.36 6.08
N HIS A 105 -13.13 -11.81 4.94
CA HIS A 105 -12.87 -13.12 4.37
C HIS A 105 -12.70 -13.02 2.86
N LEU A 106 -11.45 -12.86 2.44
CA LEU A 106 -11.02 -12.66 1.06
C LEU A 106 -9.85 -13.61 0.70
N PRO A 107 -10.04 -14.94 0.83
CA PRO A 107 -8.98 -15.94 0.68
C PRO A 107 -8.30 -15.99 -0.69
N ASN A 108 -8.90 -15.42 -1.74
CA ASN A 108 -8.33 -15.40 -3.09
C ASN A 108 -7.88 -14.01 -3.57
N LEU A 109 -8.05 -12.98 -2.73
CA LEU A 109 -7.70 -11.61 -3.10
C LEU A 109 -6.19 -11.51 -3.29
N LYS A 110 -5.75 -11.10 -4.47
CA LYS A 110 -4.34 -10.86 -4.82
C LYS A 110 -4.02 -9.38 -4.93
N THR A 111 -4.97 -8.56 -5.39
CA THR A 111 -4.76 -7.12 -5.51
C THR A 111 -5.92 -6.32 -4.93
N LEU A 112 -5.57 -5.31 -4.14
CA LEU A 112 -6.52 -4.37 -3.55
C LEU A 112 -6.02 -2.94 -3.77
N HIS A 113 -6.82 -2.15 -4.46
CA HIS A 113 -6.58 -0.72 -4.68
C HIS A 113 -7.72 0.07 -4.04
N LEU A 114 -7.38 0.91 -3.07
CA LEU A 114 -8.29 1.83 -2.41
C LEU A 114 -7.84 3.27 -2.68
N ASN A 115 -8.67 4.06 -3.33
CA ASN A 115 -8.48 5.50 -3.50
C ASN A 115 -9.74 6.22 -2.99
N ILE A 116 -9.80 6.55 -1.70
CA ILE A 116 -11.05 6.90 -0.99
C ILE A 116 -10.92 8.15 -0.09
N LEU A 117 -12.05 8.74 0.32
CA LEU A 117 -12.13 9.95 1.17
C LEU A 117 -12.19 9.70 2.69
N ALA A 118 -11.94 8.48 3.18
CA ALA A 118 -12.13 8.13 4.59
C ALA A 118 -10.86 8.16 5.47
N CYS A 119 -11.10 8.24 6.79
CA CYS A 119 -10.17 7.80 7.83
C CYS A 119 -9.91 6.28 7.71
N PHE A 120 -8.93 5.92 6.88
CA PHE A 120 -8.42 4.56 6.82
C PHE A 120 -7.32 4.38 7.87
N GLY A 121 -7.69 3.87 9.04
CA GLY A 121 -6.77 3.66 10.15
C GLY A 121 -5.98 2.36 10.05
N ILE A 122 -4.94 2.25 10.87
CA ILE A 122 -4.03 1.09 10.91
C ILE A 122 -4.77 -0.23 11.23
N LEU A 123 -5.78 -0.17 12.09
CA LEU A 123 -6.61 -1.33 12.45
C LEU A 123 -7.36 -1.90 11.24
N ASN A 124 -7.73 -1.06 10.28
CA ASN A 124 -8.39 -1.49 9.05
C ASN A 124 -7.43 -2.21 8.12
N VAL A 125 -6.17 -1.76 8.05
CA VAL A 125 -5.09 -2.46 7.32
C VAL A 125 -4.95 -3.88 7.89
N ASN A 126 -4.81 -4.01 9.22
CA ASN A 126 -4.62 -5.32 9.86
C ASN A 126 -5.76 -6.30 9.59
N LYS A 127 -7.02 -5.83 9.64
CA LYS A 127 -8.20 -6.65 9.28
C LYS A 127 -8.15 -7.14 7.84
N LEU A 128 -7.71 -6.31 6.91
CA LEU A 128 -7.59 -6.72 5.50
C LEU A 128 -6.54 -7.81 5.33
N PHE A 129 -5.37 -7.65 5.94
CA PHE A 129 -4.29 -8.64 5.84
C PHE A 129 -4.64 -9.96 6.52
N SER A 130 -5.29 -9.92 7.69
CA SER A 130 -5.74 -11.15 8.37
C SER A 130 -6.81 -11.90 7.59
N GLY A 131 -7.74 -11.17 6.95
CA GLY A 131 -8.79 -11.75 6.12
C GLY A 131 -8.37 -12.13 4.69
N SER A 132 -7.19 -11.70 4.24
CA SER A 132 -6.73 -11.83 2.84
C SER A 132 -5.31 -12.44 2.75
N PRO A 133 -5.14 -13.73 3.08
CA PRO A 133 -3.82 -14.38 3.13
C PRO A 133 -3.11 -14.46 1.77
N THR A 134 -3.78 -14.22 0.64
CA THR A 134 -3.19 -14.21 -0.71
C THR A 134 -2.90 -12.80 -1.27
N LEU A 135 -3.23 -11.73 -0.54
CA LEU A 135 -3.07 -10.34 -0.98
C LEU A 135 -1.62 -9.96 -1.28
N GLN A 136 -1.24 -9.95 -2.56
CA GLN A 136 0.13 -9.63 -3.00
C GLN A 136 0.37 -8.14 -3.16
N ARG A 137 -0.65 -7.37 -3.52
CA ARG A 137 -0.52 -5.93 -3.78
C ARG A 137 -1.64 -5.16 -3.11
N PHE A 138 -1.27 -4.29 -2.20
CA PHE A 138 -2.17 -3.36 -1.56
C PHE A 138 -1.74 -1.93 -1.89
N TYR A 139 -2.67 -1.15 -2.41
CA TYR A 139 -2.48 0.27 -2.64
C TYR A 139 -3.59 1.03 -1.93
N LEU A 140 -3.20 2.02 -1.14
CA LEU A 140 -4.09 2.90 -0.41
C LEU A 140 -3.70 4.35 -0.69
N LYS A 141 -4.57 5.08 -1.36
CA LYS A 141 -4.53 6.53 -1.49
C LYS A 141 -5.66 7.16 -0.70
N ARG A 142 -5.33 8.16 0.11
CA ARG A 142 -6.28 8.90 0.92
C ARG A 142 -6.46 10.30 0.36
N LEU A 143 -7.70 10.62 -0.04
CA LEU A 143 -8.10 11.94 -0.47
C LEU A 143 -8.50 12.77 0.79
N LYS A 144 -8.14 14.05 0.85
CA LYS A 144 -8.02 14.90 2.06
C LYS A 144 -9.26 15.06 2.97
N TYR A 145 -9.04 15.05 4.29
CA TYR A 145 -9.16 16.20 5.22
C TYR A 145 -8.01 16.10 6.25
N PHE A 146 -7.27 17.20 6.46
CA PHE A 146 -6.17 17.46 7.40
C PHE A 146 -5.29 16.28 7.91
N PHE A 147 -4.01 16.36 7.54
CA PHE A 147 -2.81 15.79 8.17
C PHE A 147 -2.42 14.28 7.97
N TYR A 148 -1.26 14.13 7.30
CA TYR A 148 -0.18 13.12 7.30
C TYR A 148 -0.17 11.82 6.45
N PHE A 149 -1.25 11.28 5.87
CA PHE A 149 -1.15 10.14 4.94
C PHE A 149 -1.76 10.46 3.55
N LYS A 150 -0.98 10.31 2.46
CA LYS A 150 -1.46 10.44 1.07
C LYS A 150 -1.48 9.09 0.37
N GLU A 151 -0.40 8.30 0.43
CA GLU A 151 -0.28 7.05 -0.33
C GLU A 151 0.57 6.00 0.44
N LEU A 152 0.07 4.77 0.51
CA LEU A 152 0.71 3.55 1.03
C LEU A 152 0.64 2.48 -0.05
N MET A 153 1.78 1.86 -0.35
CA MET A 153 1.85 0.68 -1.20
C MET A 153 2.56 -0.45 -0.47
N ILE A 154 1.95 -1.63 -0.48
CA ILE A 154 2.52 -2.87 0.03
C ILE A 154 2.56 -3.87 -1.13
N VAL A 155 3.74 -4.43 -1.37
CA VAL A 155 3.95 -5.49 -2.35
C VAL A 155 4.58 -6.67 -1.63
N ARG A 156 3.95 -7.84 -1.68
CA ARG A 156 4.51 -9.09 -1.17
C ARG A 156 4.56 -10.16 -2.25
N ASN A 157 5.65 -10.91 -2.25
CA ASN A 157 5.82 -12.15 -3.00
C ASN A 157 6.67 -13.13 -2.18
N SER A 158 7.04 -14.26 -2.78
CA SER A 158 7.81 -15.30 -2.09
C SER A 158 9.26 -14.93 -1.76
N ARG A 159 9.78 -13.80 -2.24
CA ARG A 159 11.18 -13.37 -2.05
C ARG A 159 11.31 -12.12 -1.20
N TYR A 160 10.34 -11.22 -1.27
CA TYR A 160 10.41 -9.95 -0.54
C TYR A 160 9.04 -9.38 -0.24
N ILE A 161 9.05 -8.48 0.74
CA ILE A 161 7.97 -7.56 1.04
C ILE A 161 8.52 -6.14 0.93
N GLN A 162 7.83 -5.31 0.16
CA GLN A 162 8.15 -3.90 -0.02
C GLN A 162 7.01 -3.05 0.54
N LEU A 163 7.41 -2.02 1.28
CA LEU A 163 6.55 -1.08 1.95
C LEU A 163 6.97 0.35 1.56
N LEU A 164 6.12 1.02 0.79
CA LEU A 164 6.35 2.38 0.31
C LEU A 164 5.35 3.34 0.94
N TYR A 165 5.88 4.38 1.61
CA TYR A 165 5.12 5.48 2.17
C TYR A 165 5.55 6.80 1.52
N CYS A 166 4.84 7.22 0.47
CA CYS A 166 5.20 8.41 -0.32
C CYS A 166 5.14 9.74 0.49
N ASN A 167 4.47 9.75 1.64
CA ASN A 167 4.31 10.93 2.49
C ASN A 167 5.28 11.01 3.66
N SER A 168 5.70 9.86 4.17
CA SER A 168 6.78 9.75 5.16
C SER A 168 8.14 9.63 4.49
N LEU A 169 8.14 9.73 3.15
CA LEU A 169 9.32 9.83 2.29
C LEU A 169 10.26 8.61 2.39
N TYR A 170 9.73 7.46 2.81
CA TYR A 170 10.52 6.24 2.94
C TYR A 170 9.98 5.08 2.12
N ASP A 171 10.91 4.25 1.67
CA ASP A 171 10.70 2.96 1.00
C ASP A 171 11.52 1.91 1.74
N ILE A 172 10.86 0.87 2.24
CA ILE A 172 11.51 -0.25 2.92
C ILE A 172 11.25 -1.51 2.10
N LEU A 173 12.31 -2.13 1.64
CA LEU A 173 12.27 -3.44 1.02
C LEU A 173 12.99 -4.42 1.94
N ILE A 174 12.27 -5.46 2.34
CA ILE A 174 12.78 -6.51 3.20
C ILE A 174 12.76 -7.83 2.43
N GLN A 175 13.95 -8.36 2.19
CA GLN A 175 14.16 -9.68 1.57
C GLN A 175 14.36 -10.72 2.67
N TYR A 176 13.53 -11.75 2.65
CA TYR A 176 13.63 -12.88 3.57
C TYR A 176 14.03 -14.14 2.83
N ASP A 177 14.70 -15.03 3.57
CA ASP A 177 14.94 -16.41 3.16
C ASP A 177 13.79 -17.36 3.60
N ARG A 178 12.80 -16.85 4.36
CA ARG A 178 11.67 -17.63 4.90
C ARG A 178 10.34 -16.87 4.78
N ASP A 179 9.23 -17.61 4.87
CA ASP A 179 7.86 -17.08 4.91
C ASP A 179 7.57 -16.40 6.26
N TYR A 180 8.05 -15.17 6.45
CA TYR A 180 7.69 -14.32 7.59
C TYR A 180 6.89 -13.10 7.13
N ASP A 181 5.62 -13.01 7.55
CA ASP A 181 4.76 -11.86 7.27
C ASP A 181 4.80 -10.86 8.44
N PHE A 182 5.62 -9.82 8.31
CA PHE A 182 5.81 -8.76 9.30
C PHE A 182 4.84 -7.58 9.10
N ILE A 183 3.97 -7.62 8.10
CA ILE A 183 3.10 -6.50 7.73
C ILE A 183 2.24 -6.03 8.91
N PRO A 184 1.57 -6.92 9.69
CA PRO A 184 0.75 -6.49 10.84
C PRO A 184 1.53 -5.70 11.91
N ASP A 185 2.83 -5.98 12.04
CA ASP A 185 3.72 -5.39 13.04
C ASP A 185 4.35 -4.08 12.54
N SER A 186 4.81 -4.02 11.28
CA SER A 186 5.38 -2.79 10.67
C SER A 186 4.40 -1.61 10.62
N MET A 187 3.11 -1.93 10.61
CA MET A 187 2.03 -0.96 10.68
C MET A 187 1.97 -0.22 12.03
N GLN A 188 2.55 -0.78 13.10
CA GLN A 188 2.66 -0.12 14.40
C GLN A 188 4.06 0.47 14.54
N ILE A 189 4.21 1.79 14.36
CA ILE A 189 5.48 2.54 14.28
C ILE A 189 6.48 2.24 15.43
N HIS A 190 6.01 1.71 16.57
CA HIS A 190 6.81 1.39 17.75
C HIS A 190 6.95 -0.11 18.05
N ARG A 191 6.45 -0.98 17.18
CA ARG A 191 6.47 -2.44 17.34
C ARG A 191 6.89 -3.11 16.05
N TRP A 192 7.99 -2.64 15.47
CA TRP A 192 8.67 -3.39 14.43
C TRP A 192 9.06 -4.76 15.01
N PRO A 193 8.75 -5.85 14.32
CA PRO A 193 9.13 -7.16 14.80
C PRO A 193 10.65 -7.29 14.75
N ASN A 194 11.17 -8.22 15.53
CA ASN A 194 12.59 -8.48 15.54
C ASN A 194 12.99 -9.23 14.26
N ILE A 195 13.48 -8.49 13.27
CA ILE A 195 13.88 -9.02 11.97
C ILE A 195 15.38 -9.35 12.03
N ASP A 196 15.71 -10.58 12.39
CA ASP A 196 17.09 -11.01 12.67
C ASP A 196 17.84 -11.53 11.42
N LYS A 197 17.13 -12.02 10.40
CA LYS A 197 17.73 -12.70 9.23
C LYS A 197 17.36 -12.12 7.86
N ALA A 198 16.83 -10.90 7.83
CA ALA A 198 16.45 -10.28 6.56
C ALA A 198 17.52 -9.33 6.03
N LYS A 199 17.60 -9.25 4.70
CA LYS A 199 18.31 -8.15 4.03
C LYS A 199 17.35 -6.98 3.90
N VAL A 200 17.71 -5.86 4.53
CA VAL A 200 16.88 -4.66 4.54
C VAL A 200 17.49 -3.59 3.64
N TYR A 201 16.68 -3.09 2.72
CA TYR A 201 17.00 -1.94 1.87
C TYR A 201 16.04 -0.82 2.26
N LEU A 202 16.60 0.25 2.81
CA LEU A 202 15.87 1.36 3.37
C LEU A 202 16.26 2.63 2.61
N THR A 203 15.28 3.25 1.96
CA THR A 203 15.40 4.61 1.45
C THR A 203 14.62 5.53 2.37
N LEU A 204 15.26 6.58 2.86
CA LEU A 204 14.67 7.64 3.67
C LEU A 204 14.86 8.97 2.93
N SER A 205 13.84 9.81 2.89
CA SER A 205 14.04 11.24 2.73
C SER A 205 13.73 11.90 4.06
N CYS A 206 14.79 12.45 4.63
CA CYS A 206 14.96 12.60 6.06
C CYS A 206 14.47 13.98 6.53
N ASP A 207 13.30 14.41 6.05
CA ASP A 207 12.62 15.63 6.50
C ASP A 207 11.93 15.41 7.88
N MET A 208 11.88 14.16 8.37
CA MET A 208 11.25 13.74 9.63
C MET A 208 12.19 12.82 10.45
N GLU A 209 13.08 13.40 11.24
CA GLU A 209 14.12 12.69 12.02
C GLU A 209 13.55 11.62 12.97
N GLU A 210 12.45 11.89 13.66
CA GLU A 210 11.86 10.96 14.63
C GLU A 210 11.36 9.66 13.96
N THR A 211 10.75 9.77 12.78
CA THR A 211 10.26 8.60 12.03
C THR A 211 11.43 7.74 11.58
N ALA A 212 12.51 8.37 11.10
CA ALA A 212 13.74 7.68 10.73
C ALA A 212 14.34 6.91 11.91
N CYS A 213 14.46 7.55 13.09
CA CYS A 213 14.95 6.89 14.30
C CYS A 213 14.08 5.70 14.70
N ASN A 214 12.75 5.83 14.65
CA ASN A 214 11.84 4.74 15.02
C ASN A 214 11.96 3.53 14.08
N ILE A 215 12.09 3.78 12.78
CA ILE A 215 12.34 2.71 11.79
C ILE A 215 13.68 2.05 12.08
N LEU A 216 14.76 2.82 12.23
CA LEU A 216 16.10 2.28 12.49
C LEU A 216 16.15 1.46 13.79
N ARG A 217 15.48 1.91 14.87
CA ARG A 217 15.35 1.15 16.12
C ARG A 217 14.70 -0.20 15.91
N GLY A 218 13.68 -0.27 15.06
CA GLY A 218 13.05 -1.53 14.65
C GLY A 218 13.97 -2.49 13.92
N LEU A 219 14.99 -1.97 13.24
CA LEU A 219 15.94 -2.73 12.42
C LEU A 219 17.24 -3.08 13.15
N CYS A 220 17.35 -2.84 14.47
CA CYS A 220 18.61 -2.95 15.21
C CYS A 220 19.27 -4.35 15.24
N ASN A 221 18.53 -5.40 14.89
CA ASN A 221 19.01 -6.78 14.95
C ASN A 221 19.31 -7.41 13.59
N VAL A 222 19.17 -6.67 12.49
CA VAL A 222 19.46 -7.18 11.14
C VAL A 222 20.95 -7.41 10.93
N GLU A 223 21.29 -8.40 10.08
CA GLU A 223 22.68 -8.67 9.68
C GLU A 223 23.12 -7.85 8.46
N PHE A 224 22.17 -7.41 7.62
CA PHE A 224 22.42 -6.59 6.44
C PHE A 224 21.49 -5.38 6.38
N LEU A 225 22.07 -4.20 6.18
CA LEU A 225 21.34 -2.94 5.99
C LEU A 225 21.93 -2.14 4.83
N SER A 226 21.10 -1.83 3.83
CA SER A 226 21.39 -0.85 2.80
C SER A 226 20.58 0.41 3.04
N LEU A 227 21.20 1.48 3.51
CA LEU A 227 20.57 2.74 3.83
C LEU A 227 20.88 3.81 2.77
N LYS A 228 19.85 4.33 2.13
CA LYS A 228 19.88 5.52 1.28
C LYS A 228 19.14 6.64 2.00
N CYS A 229 19.82 7.73 2.36
CA CYS A 229 19.15 8.87 3.00
C CYS A 229 19.41 10.15 2.21
N PHE A 230 18.34 10.91 1.99
CA PHE A 230 18.38 12.24 1.41
C PHE A 230 18.10 13.26 2.51
N ARG A 231 19.15 13.93 3.02
CA ARG A 231 19.03 15.10 3.92
C ARG A 231 19.46 16.36 3.19
N ASP A 232 18.80 17.46 3.49
CA ASP A 232 19.34 18.78 3.20
C ASP A 232 20.15 19.25 4.41
N HIS A 233 21.38 19.74 4.18
CA HIS A 233 22.44 19.97 5.17
C HIS A 233 22.14 21.05 6.24
N ILE A 234 20.88 21.44 6.44
CA ILE A 234 20.52 22.61 7.25
C ILE A 234 20.53 22.30 8.75
N ASN A 235 20.47 21.03 9.18
CA ASN A 235 20.57 20.69 10.60
C ASN A 235 21.57 19.55 10.88
N PRO A 236 22.62 19.80 11.68
CA PRO A 236 23.57 18.77 12.14
C PRO A 236 23.02 17.98 13.34
N SER A 237 21.69 17.84 13.46
CA SER A 237 21.08 17.02 14.51
C SER A 237 21.57 15.58 14.35
N THR A 238 22.36 15.12 15.31
CA THR A 238 22.75 13.71 15.40
C THR A 238 21.47 12.89 15.56
N LEU A 239 21.17 11.99 14.62
CA LEU A 239 20.08 11.04 14.84
C LEU A 239 20.42 10.23 16.09
N ASP A 240 19.41 9.99 16.92
CA ASP A 240 19.54 9.02 18.01
C ASP A 240 19.53 7.60 17.42
N LEU A 241 20.71 7.15 16.98
CA LEU A 241 20.90 5.87 16.32
C LEU A 241 20.93 4.72 17.34
N PRO A 242 20.17 3.64 17.10
CA PRO A 242 20.23 2.45 17.93
C PRO A 242 21.57 1.73 17.79
N LEU A 243 21.89 0.89 18.76
CA LEU A 243 23.01 -0.06 18.65
C LEU A 243 22.60 -1.24 17.75
N PHE A 244 23.34 -1.44 16.66
CA PHE A 244 23.12 -2.56 15.73
C PHE A 244 23.97 -3.76 16.11
N LYS A 245 23.47 -4.59 17.02
CA LYS A 245 24.26 -5.65 17.69
C LYS A 245 24.72 -6.77 16.75
N ASN A 246 24.02 -6.97 15.64
CA ASN A 246 24.23 -8.09 14.72
C ASN A 246 24.60 -7.65 13.30
N LEU A 247 24.69 -6.35 13.02
CA LEU A 247 24.94 -5.88 11.66
C LEU A 247 26.35 -6.25 11.21
N VAL A 248 26.43 -7.03 10.13
CA VAL A 248 27.66 -7.54 9.52
C VAL A 248 28.01 -6.76 8.26
N GLU A 249 27.00 -6.41 7.46
CA GLU A 249 27.17 -5.64 6.21
C GLU A 249 26.30 -4.39 6.22
N LEU A 250 26.95 -3.24 6.00
CA LEU A 250 26.32 -1.94 5.89
C LEU A 250 26.63 -1.31 4.53
N ARG A 251 25.59 -0.91 3.79
CA ARG A 251 25.73 -0.10 2.57
C ARG A 251 25.11 1.26 2.78
N LEU A 252 25.86 2.31 2.53
CA LEU A 252 25.43 3.70 2.70
C LEU A 252 25.38 4.40 1.34
N PHE A 253 24.27 5.08 1.07
CA PHE A 253 24.08 5.95 -0.09
C PHE A 253 23.71 7.35 0.43
N LEU A 254 24.71 8.19 0.60
CA LEU A 254 24.61 9.47 1.32
C LEU A 254 25.33 10.58 0.54
N LYS A 255 25.05 11.85 0.90
CA LYS A 255 25.88 12.98 0.45
C LYS A 255 27.25 12.91 1.10
N LYS A 256 28.27 13.50 0.47
CA LYS A 256 29.69 13.40 0.87
C LYS A 256 29.94 13.81 2.34
N ASP A 257 29.25 14.85 2.81
CA ASP A 257 29.47 15.44 4.13
C ASP A 257 28.41 15.01 5.17
N ASP A 258 27.70 13.91 4.92
CA ASP A 258 26.68 13.39 5.84
C ASP A 258 27.32 12.75 7.09
N SER A 259 26.89 13.16 8.29
CA SER A 259 27.47 12.69 9.55
C SER A 259 27.22 11.19 9.80
N LEU A 260 26.18 10.61 9.16
CA LEU A 260 25.89 9.19 9.24
C LEU A 260 27.02 8.29 8.72
N ILE A 261 27.89 8.82 7.85
CA ILE A 261 29.08 8.11 7.36
C ILE A 261 29.97 7.66 8.52
N LYS A 262 30.02 8.43 9.61
CA LYS A 262 30.81 8.11 10.80
C LYS A 262 29.97 7.55 11.95
N GLU A 263 28.78 8.12 12.17
CA GLU A 263 27.94 7.77 13.32
C GLU A 263 27.39 6.35 13.24
N LEU A 264 26.92 5.91 12.07
CA LEU A 264 26.26 4.61 11.94
C LEU A 264 27.25 3.44 12.10
N PRO A 265 28.43 3.42 11.43
CA PRO A 265 29.43 2.38 11.66
C PRO A 265 29.88 2.28 13.12
N ALA A 266 30.00 3.41 13.84
CA ALA A 266 30.37 3.43 15.25
C ALA A 266 29.34 2.73 16.16
N LYS A 267 28.09 2.55 15.70
CA LYS A 267 27.02 1.84 16.42
C LYS A 267 26.92 0.34 16.05
N CYS A 268 27.87 -0.19 15.28
CA CYS A 268 27.80 -1.54 14.72
C CYS A 268 29.02 -2.40 15.17
N PRO A 269 29.01 -2.99 16.38
CA PRO A 269 30.18 -3.69 16.94
C PRO A 269 30.62 -4.95 16.18
N LYS A 270 29.76 -5.55 15.35
CA LYS A 270 30.06 -6.75 14.55
C LYS A 270 30.27 -6.46 13.06
N LEU A 271 30.38 -5.19 12.69
CA LEU A 271 30.45 -4.78 11.29
C LEU A 271 31.73 -5.30 10.63
N GLN A 272 31.58 -6.03 9.53
CA GLN A 272 32.68 -6.60 8.76
C GLN A 272 32.84 -5.91 7.41
N VAL A 273 31.72 -5.54 6.77
CA VAL A 273 31.69 -4.93 5.44
C VAL A 273 30.98 -3.59 5.53
N THR A 274 31.64 -2.53 5.08
CA THR A 274 31.03 -1.21 4.89
C THR A 274 31.25 -0.75 3.46
N GLN A 275 30.17 -0.50 2.72
CA GLN A 275 30.20 0.08 1.39
C GLN A 275 29.63 1.50 1.45
N LEU A 276 30.40 2.48 0.97
CA LEU A 276 29.96 3.87 0.88
C LEU A 276 29.79 4.26 -0.60
N ASN A 277 28.62 4.77 -0.94
CA ASN A 277 28.29 5.32 -2.25
C ASN A 277 27.88 6.78 -2.08
N ILE A 278 28.65 7.70 -2.65
CA ILE A 278 28.37 9.14 -2.56
C ILE A 278 27.33 9.51 -3.62
N LEU A 279 26.25 10.16 -3.20
CA LEU A 279 25.22 10.68 -4.09
C LEU A 279 25.68 12.01 -4.71
N ASP A 280 25.61 12.12 -6.04
CA ASP A 280 25.90 13.36 -6.76
C ASP A 280 24.89 14.47 -6.42
N ASP A 281 25.41 15.69 -6.24
CA ASP A 281 24.69 16.87 -5.77
C ASP A 281 23.81 17.54 -6.86
N ARG A 282 23.11 16.75 -7.68
CA ARG A 282 22.23 17.32 -8.71
C ARG A 282 20.91 17.79 -8.07
N PRO A 283 20.50 19.06 -8.28
CA PRO A 283 19.32 19.62 -7.64
C PRO A 283 18.06 18.83 -8.03
N ARG A 284 17.23 18.55 -7.02
CA ARG A 284 15.89 17.95 -7.14
C ARG A 284 15.05 18.75 -8.15
N ARG A 285 15.01 18.34 -9.43
CA ARG A 285 13.91 18.75 -10.32
C ARG A 285 12.66 18.01 -9.85
N SER A 286 11.71 18.76 -9.31
CA SER A 286 10.36 18.30 -8.99
C SER A 286 9.74 17.64 -10.22
N HIS A 287 9.63 16.31 -10.19
CA HIS A 287 8.85 15.61 -11.19
C HIS A 287 7.39 15.63 -10.74
N ASN A 288 6.64 16.58 -11.28
CA ASN A 288 5.20 16.48 -11.38
C ASN A 288 4.88 15.18 -12.12
N ILE A 289 4.30 14.21 -11.42
CA ILE A 289 3.81 12.97 -12.03
C ILE A 289 2.48 13.31 -12.70
N SER A 290 2.54 13.80 -13.94
CA SER A 290 1.48 13.56 -14.92
C SER A 290 1.89 12.33 -15.74
N GLY A 291 0.94 11.41 -15.87
CA GLY A 291 1.20 10.05 -16.30
C GLY A 291 1.97 9.94 -17.61
N ARG A 292 3.05 9.17 -17.57
CA ARG A 292 3.46 8.25 -18.63
C ARG A 292 4.58 7.36 -18.09
N THR A 293 4.39 6.07 -18.33
CA THR A 293 5.30 4.94 -18.25
C THR A 293 6.78 5.34 -18.09
N MET A 294 7.35 5.13 -16.90
CA MET A 294 8.80 5.03 -16.75
C MET A 294 9.17 3.56 -16.61
N VAL A 295 9.87 3.09 -17.65
CA VAL A 295 10.77 1.94 -17.57
C VAL A 295 11.80 2.31 -16.51
N HIS A 296 11.70 1.70 -15.33
CA HIS A 296 12.72 1.83 -14.32
C HIS A 296 13.91 0.97 -14.75
N ASP A 297 15.05 1.64 -14.95
CA ASP A 297 16.37 1.04 -14.89
C ASP A 297 16.54 0.34 -13.54
N LEU A 298 16.17 -0.93 -13.52
CA LEU A 298 16.58 -1.93 -12.55
C LEU A 298 17.95 -2.44 -13.00
N SER A 299 19.01 -1.68 -12.72
CA SER A 299 20.36 -2.25 -12.67
C SER A 299 20.54 -2.94 -11.31
N ILE A 300 19.93 -4.12 -11.20
CA ILE A 300 20.38 -5.16 -10.28
C ILE A 300 21.51 -5.88 -11.03
N LEU A 301 22.76 -5.54 -10.71
CA LEU A 301 23.88 -6.43 -11.00
C LEU A 301 23.77 -7.62 -10.03
N ILE A 302 23.66 -8.81 -10.62
CA ILE A 302 23.56 -10.14 -9.99
C ILE A 302 24.81 -10.42 -9.18
#